data_AF-D6ZE01-F1
#
_entry.id   AF-D6ZE01-F1
#
_cell.length_a   1.000
_cell.length_b   1.000
_cell.length_c   1.000
_cell.angle_alpha   90.00
_cell.angle_beta   90.00
_cell.angle_gamma   90.00
#
_symmetry.space_group_name_H-M   'P 1'
#
loop_
_entity.id
_entity.type
_entity.pdbx_description
1 polymer ?
#
loop_
_entity_poly.entity_id
_entity_poly.type
_entity_poly.pdbx_seq_one_letter_code
_entity_poly.pdbx_strand_id
1 'polypeptide(L)'
;MAGFTITDYDEVIPGLDPGDLPVDAKLMREIPGSDRPDYVLAFLQKPLKYRTSDTAVLGRAQAEFLGEDGDGAFVRIYAVVVASRIAGMQLHKGMRAFPVNIALVIDNTLSQDEEVDFSKLKAAGIVLVDDWQDEAAPEPSHRDTTSEESSEKVERATRATVLPLVVLLGGWLVAVLLGRASNYALSATIAFFTPPATVLSSIVPLLRALAARKHATSRAEKWKVRTALAVSLAILVGGGAFCVFVMGVLIAWQNDLVNGR
;
A
#
# COMPACT_ATOMS: atom_id res chain seq x y z
N MET A 1 -13.27 21.17 -5.79
CA MET A 1 -11.89 20.66 -5.85
C MET A 1 -11.35 21.02 -7.22
N ALA A 2 -10.08 21.45 -7.37
CA ALA A 2 -9.55 21.91 -8.66
C ALA A 2 -9.15 20.74 -9.60
N GLY A 3 -8.70 19.64 -9.01
CA GLY A 3 -8.27 18.43 -9.70
C GLY A 3 -7.77 17.40 -8.68
N PHE A 4 -7.26 16.29 -9.18
CA PHE A 4 -6.60 15.24 -8.39
C PHE A 4 -5.41 14.67 -9.18
N THR A 5 -4.46 14.06 -8.49
CA THR A 5 -3.36 13.33 -9.12
C THR A 5 -3.63 11.83 -9.02
N ILE A 6 -3.59 11.12 -10.14
CA ILE A 6 -3.59 9.65 -10.16
C ILE A 6 -2.17 9.22 -9.84
N THR A 7 -1.97 8.63 -8.66
CA THR A 7 -0.64 8.32 -8.14
C THR A 7 -0.23 6.89 -8.39
N ASP A 8 -1.19 5.96 -8.35
CA ASP A 8 -0.92 4.54 -8.55
C ASP A 8 -2.16 3.79 -9.04
N TYR A 9 -1.96 2.58 -9.54
CA TYR A 9 -3.03 1.63 -9.80
C TYR A 9 -3.18 0.67 -8.61
N ASP A 10 -4.41 0.46 -8.11
CA ASP A 10 -4.65 -0.50 -7.01
C ASP A 10 -4.38 -1.94 -7.49
N GLU A 11 -4.58 -2.18 -8.79
CA GLU A 11 -4.26 -3.41 -9.50
C GLU A 11 -3.78 -3.10 -10.92
N VAL A 12 -3.04 -4.03 -11.54
CA VAL A 12 -2.54 -3.84 -12.92
C VAL A 12 -3.72 -3.69 -13.88
N ILE A 13 -3.82 -2.53 -14.52
CA ILE A 13 -4.83 -2.26 -15.55
C ILE A 13 -4.29 -2.68 -16.92
N PRO A 14 -4.86 -3.71 -17.58
CA PRO A 14 -4.37 -4.16 -18.87
C PRO A 14 -4.41 -3.05 -19.91
N GLY A 15 -3.28 -2.84 -20.60
CA GLY A 15 -3.17 -1.83 -21.66
C GLY A 15 -2.74 -0.44 -21.19
N LEU A 16 -2.65 -0.20 -19.89
CA LEU A 16 -2.02 1.02 -19.36
C LEU A 16 -0.63 0.70 -18.81
N ASP A 17 0.31 1.62 -19.03
CA ASP A 17 1.66 1.51 -18.49
C ASP A 17 1.72 2.19 -17.10
N PRO A 18 2.15 1.50 -16.03
CA PRO A 18 2.44 2.13 -14.74
C PRO A 18 3.48 3.25 -14.83
N GLY A 19 4.39 3.20 -15.82
CA GLY A 19 5.39 4.24 -16.06
C GLY A 19 4.82 5.58 -16.54
N ASP A 20 3.53 5.63 -16.91
CA ASP A 20 2.85 6.89 -17.24
C ASP A 20 2.33 7.64 -16.01
N LEU A 21 2.40 7.04 -14.81
CA LEU A 21 2.04 7.66 -13.54
C LEU A 21 3.26 8.29 -12.84
N PRO A 22 3.06 9.29 -11.96
CA PRO A 22 1.79 9.95 -11.65
C PRO A 22 1.29 10.83 -12.80
N VAL A 23 -0.03 10.98 -12.91
CA VAL A 23 -0.65 11.90 -13.87
C VAL A 23 -1.68 12.78 -13.20
N ASP A 24 -1.58 14.07 -13.44
CA ASP A 24 -2.50 15.03 -12.88
C ASP A 24 -3.76 15.17 -13.74
N ALA A 25 -4.93 15.15 -13.09
CA ALA A 25 -6.25 15.30 -13.70
C ALA A 25 -7.00 16.54 -13.18
N LYS A 26 -7.35 17.46 -14.08
CA LYS A 26 -8.17 18.64 -13.77
C LYS A 26 -9.65 18.26 -13.80
N LEU A 27 -10.37 18.58 -12.73
CA LEU A 27 -11.80 18.32 -12.64
C LEU A 27 -12.53 19.22 -13.65
N MET A 28 -13.38 18.63 -14.50
CA MET A 28 -14.21 19.39 -15.44
C MET A 28 -15.59 19.67 -14.86
N ARG A 29 -16.32 18.59 -14.55
CA ARG A 29 -17.68 18.64 -14.01
C ARG A 29 -18.05 17.32 -13.38
N GLU A 30 -19.04 17.37 -12.51
CA GLU A 30 -19.84 16.20 -12.14
C GLU A 30 -20.85 15.92 -13.24
N ILE A 31 -21.05 14.65 -13.57
CA ILE A 31 -21.99 14.18 -14.59
C ILE A 31 -22.78 13.00 -13.99
N PRO A 32 -24.12 13.04 -13.95
CA PRO A 32 -24.89 11.90 -13.45
C PRO A 32 -24.79 10.73 -14.42
N GLY A 33 -24.84 9.50 -13.93
CA GLY A 33 -25.04 8.29 -14.73
C GLY A 33 -26.33 7.60 -14.35
N SER A 34 -26.75 6.63 -15.15
CA SER A 34 -28.02 5.91 -14.98
C SER A 34 -28.11 5.12 -13.68
N ASP A 35 -26.96 4.75 -13.11
CA ASP A 35 -26.81 3.96 -11.89
C ASP A 35 -26.46 4.80 -10.66
N ARG A 36 -25.74 5.92 -10.82
CA ARG A 36 -25.36 6.82 -9.74
C ARG A 36 -25.16 8.28 -10.20
N PRO A 37 -25.45 9.27 -9.35
CA PRO A 37 -25.45 10.68 -9.75
C PRO A 37 -24.08 11.39 -9.63
N ASP A 38 -23.06 10.73 -9.10
CA ASP A 38 -21.83 11.34 -8.59
C ASP A 38 -20.57 10.93 -9.37
N TYR A 39 -20.66 10.74 -10.69
CA TYR A 39 -19.46 10.60 -11.52
C TYR A 39 -18.78 11.95 -11.73
N VAL A 40 -17.45 11.91 -11.82
CA VAL A 40 -16.63 13.08 -12.11
C VAL A 40 -15.91 12.85 -13.42
N LEU A 41 -16.13 13.76 -14.37
CA LEU A 41 -15.35 13.85 -15.60
C LEU A 41 -14.14 14.76 -15.35
N ALA A 42 -12.95 14.27 -15.67
CA ALA A 42 -11.69 15.00 -15.51
C ALA A 42 -10.80 14.90 -16.74
N PHE A 43 -10.10 15.98 -17.07
CA PHE A 43 -9.09 16.02 -18.12
C PHE A 43 -7.71 15.72 -17.54
N LEU A 44 -6.99 14.81 -18.17
CA LEU A 44 -5.59 14.51 -17.87
C LEU A 44 -4.69 15.60 -18.47
N GLN A 45 -3.75 16.12 -17.70
CA GLN A 45 -2.77 17.08 -18.22
C GLN A 45 -1.79 16.44 -19.21
N LYS A 46 -1.43 15.17 -18.98
CA LYS A 46 -0.68 14.34 -19.92
C LYS A 46 -1.59 13.19 -20.37
N PRO A 47 -1.75 12.95 -21.69
CA PRO A 47 -2.57 11.84 -22.15
C PRO A 47 -1.93 10.50 -21.79
N LEU A 48 -2.76 9.54 -21.40
CA LEU A 48 -2.33 8.15 -21.21
C LEU A 48 -2.37 7.40 -22.54
N LYS A 49 -1.44 6.48 -22.76
CA LYS A 49 -1.52 5.54 -23.88
C LYS A 49 -2.26 4.29 -23.45
N TYR A 50 -3.46 4.09 -23.99
CA TYR A 50 -4.21 2.86 -23.79
C TYR A 50 -3.98 1.88 -24.95
N ARG A 51 -3.21 0.84 -24.70
CA ARG A 51 -2.91 -0.23 -25.66
C ARG A 51 -3.99 -1.30 -25.60
N THR A 52 -4.64 -1.56 -26.71
CA THR A 52 -5.66 -2.59 -26.80
C THR A 52 -5.75 -3.19 -28.19
N SER A 53 -6.02 -4.49 -28.26
CA SER A 53 -6.39 -5.19 -29.49
C SER A 53 -7.90 -5.27 -29.70
N ASP A 54 -8.69 -4.68 -28.78
CA ASP A 54 -10.15 -4.66 -28.85
C ASP A 54 -10.62 -3.73 -29.98
N THR A 55 -11.02 -4.33 -31.11
CA THR A 55 -11.49 -3.60 -32.29
C THR A 55 -12.76 -2.78 -32.02
N ALA A 56 -13.57 -3.15 -31.03
CA ALA A 56 -14.75 -2.38 -30.65
C ALA A 56 -14.37 -1.10 -29.90
N VAL A 57 -13.25 -1.09 -29.17
CA VAL A 57 -12.69 0.15 -28.60
C VAL A 57 -12.06 1.00 -29.71
N LEU A 58 -11.23 0.39 -30.55
CA LEU A 58 -10.55 1.09 -31.64
C LEU A 58 -11.53 1.71 -32.65
N GLY A 59 -12.65 1.05 -32.95
CA GLY A 59 -13.68 1.56 -33.85
C GLY A 59 -14.55 2.68 -33.27
N ARG A 60 -14.57 2.85 -31.94
CA ARG A 60 -15.26 3.96 -31.26
C ARG A 60 -14.34 5.18 -31.05
N ALA A 61 -13.04 4.94 -30.97
CA ALA A 61 -12.06 6.01 -30.81
C ALA A 61 -12.00 6.89 -32.06
N GLN A 62 -11.92 8.21 -31.86
CA GLN A 62 -11.79 9.15 -32.96
C GLN A 62 -10.39 9.03 -33.57
N ALA A 63 -10.29 9.14 -34.90
CA ALA A 63 -9.07 8.81 -35.66
C ALA A 63 -7.83 9.61 -35.22
N GLU A 64 -8.02 10.86 -34.77
CA GLU A 64 -6.96 11.74 -34.26
C GLU A 64 -6.32 11.28 -32.93
N PHE A 65 -7.05 10.46 -32.15
CA PHE A 65 -6.55 9.90 -30.90
C PHE A 65 -5.95 8.51 -31.07
N LEU A 66 -6.14 7.89 -32.23
CA LEU A 66 -5.46 6.65 -32.57
C LEU A 66 -3.98 6.94 -32.86
N GLY A 67 -3.13 6.05 -32.37
CA GLY A 67 -1.70 6.07 -32.63
C GLY A 67 -1.16 4.65 -32.79
N GLU A 68 0.03 4.57 -33.34
CA GLU A 68 0.78 3.32 -33.48
C GLU A 68 2.24 3.64 -33.19
N ASP A 69 2.89 2.78 -32.43
CA ASP A 69 4.33 2.83 -32.20
C ASP A 69 4.93 1.41 -32.19
N GLY A 70 6.19 1.27 -31.77
CA GLY A 70 6.89 -0.02 -31.79
C GLY A 70 6.22 -1.13 -30.97
N ASP A 71 5.35 -0.80 -30.01
CA ASP A 71 4.62 -1.77 -29.21
C ASP A 71 3.18 -1.99 -29.72
N GLY A 72 2.84 -1.43 -30.89
CA GLY A 72 1.55 -1.60 -31.57
C GLY A 72 0.60 -0.42 -31.41
N ALA A 73 -0.66 -0.66 -31.78
CA ALA A 73 -1.72 0.35 -31.76
C ALA A 73 -2.11 0.78 -30.34
N PHE A 74 -2.43 2.05 -30.18
CA PHE A 74 -2.91 2.63 -28.92
C PHE A 74 -3.93 3.73 -29.16
N VAL A 75 -4.72 4.02 -28.13
CA VAL A 75 -5.63 5.17 -28.05
C VAL A 75 -5.05 6.16 -27.05
N ARG A 76 -4.92 7.44 -27.43
CA ARG A 76 -4.57 8.53 -26.51
C ARG A 76 -5.79 8.91 -25.69
N ILE A 77 -5.70 8.69 -24.37
CA ILE A 77 -6.76 9.03 -23.44
C ILE A 77 -6.46 10.40 -22.83
N TYR A 78 -7.31 11.38 -23.13
CA TYR A 78 -7.20 12.75 -22.59
C TYR A 78 -8.13 12.98 -21.41
N ALA A 79 -9.19 12.20 -21.27
CA ALA A 79 -10.18 12.34 -20.22
C ALA A 79 -10.50 11.01 -19.55
N VAL A 80 -10.87 11.08 -18.29
CA VAL A 80 -11.27 9.94 -17.48
C VAL A 80 -12.56 10.28 -16.75
N VAL A 81 -13.38 9.26 -16.54
CA VAL A 81 -14.51 9.32 -15.62
C VAL A 81 -14.13 8.55 -14.37
N VAL A 82 -14.25 9.18 -13.22
CA VAL A 82 -13.97 8.56 -11.92
C VAL A 82 -15.18 8.62 -11.00
N ALA A 83 -15.27 7.65 -10.10
CA ALA A 83 -16.23 7.69 -9.00
C ALA A 83 -15.68 6.97 -7.77
N SER A 84 -16.05 7.44 -6.57
CA SER A 84 -15.66 6.75 -5.34
C SER A 84 -16.23 5.33 -5.32
N ARG A 85 -15.50 4.39 -4.72
CA ARG A 85 -15.94 3.00 -4.57
C ARG A 85 -17.24 2.83 -3.78
N ILE A 86 -17.58 3.78 -2.92
CA ILE A 86 -18.81 3.76 -2.14
C ILE A 86 -19.69 4.91 -2.65
N ALA A 87 -20.89 4.58 -3.11
CA ALA A 87 -21.85 5.56 -3.58
C ALA A 87 -22.12 6.62 -2.50
N GLY A 88 -22.07 7.89 -2.89
CA GLY A 88 -22.25 9.03 -1.98
C GLY A 88 -20.98 9.48 -1.24
N MET A 89 -19.84 8.78 -1.37
CA MET A 89 -18.55 9.36 -1.01
C MET A 89 -17.99 10.17 -2.18
N GLN A 90 -17.58 11.40 -1.90
CA GLN A 90 -17.04 12.34 -2.89
C GLN A 90 -15.54 12.53 -2.73
N LEU A 91 -14.89 12.89 -3.83
CA LEU A 91 -13.52 13.40 -3.81
C LEU A 91 -13.48 14.68 -2.96
N HIS A 92 -12.51 14.79 -2.06
CA HIS A 92 -12.41 15.91 -1.13
C HIS A 92 -10.97 16.39 -0.98
N LYS A 93 -10.83 17.64 -0.54
CA LYS A 93 -9.51 18.24 -0.26
C LYS A 93 -8.74 17.42 0.77
N GLY A 94 -7.42 17.36 0.61
CA GLY A 94 -6.50 16.64 1.48
C GLY A 94 -6.57 15.12 1.41
N MET A 95 -7.29 14.55 0.43
CA MET A 95 -7.28 13.11 0.21
C MET A 95 -5.89 12.63 -0.22
N ARG A 96 -5.51 11.42 0.21
CA ARG A 96 -4.26 10.75 -0.14
C ARG A 96 -4.53 9.27 -0.34
N ALA A 97 -3.99 8.69 -1.40
CA ALA A 97 -4.17 7.31 -1.81
C ALA A 97 -5.66 6.89 -1.75
N PHE A 98 -6.57 7.77 -2.17
CA PHE A 98 -8.00 7.53 -2.10
C PHE A 98 -8.43 6.64 -3.26
N PRO A 99 -9.05 5.47 -3.01
CA PRO A 99 -9.37 4.54 -4.08
C PRO A 99 -10.63 4.97 -4.84
N VAL A 100 -10.52 5.06 -6.16
CA VAL A 100 -11.63 5.37 -7.07
C VAL A 100 -11.70 4.38 -8.22
N ASN A 101 -12.92 4.09 -8.67
CA ASN A 101 -13.12 3.39 -9.94
C ASN A 101 -12.80 4.37 -11.08
N ILE A 102 -12.07 3.90 -12.08
CA ILE A 102 -11.71 4.67 -13.27
C ILE A 102 -12.27 4.02 -14.53
N ALA A 103 -12.78 4.88 -15.42
CA ALA A 103 -13.11 4.53 -16.79
C ALA A 103 -12.42 5.51 -17.75
N LEU A 104 -11.84 4.97 -18.81
CA LEU A 104 -11.17 5.74 -19.85
C LEU A 104 -12.22 6.27 -20.84
N VAL A 105 -12.16 7.56 -21.16
CA VAL A 105 -13.03 8.16 -22.17
C VAL A 105 -12.47 7.81 -23.55
N ILE A 106 -13.22 7.00 -24.31
CA ILE A 106 -12.84 6.57 -25.66
C ILE A 106 -13.42 7.53 -26.70
N ASP A 107 -14.66 7.99 -26.48
CA ASP A 107 -15.31 9.02 -27.29
C ASP A 107 -15.45 10.33 -26.50
N ASN A 108 -14.69 11.34 -26.92
CA ASN A 108 -14.61 12.64 -26.24
C ASN A 108 -15.88 13.51 -26.40
N THR A 109 -16.86 13.09 -27.19
CA THR A 109 -18.18 13.74 -27.23
C THR A 109 -18.92 13.66 -25.90
N LEU A 110 -18.54 12.73 -25.00
CA LEU A 110 -19.07 12.60 -23.63
C LEU A 110 -19.01 13.91 -22.82
N SER A 111 -18.06 14.79 -23.15
CA SER A 111 -17.95 16.11 -22.52
C SER A 111 -19.19 17.00 -22.71
N GLN A 112 -20.01 16.70 -23.72
CA GLN A 112 -21.22 17.45 -24.08
C GLN A 112 -22.50 16.79 -23.60
N ASP A 113 -22.45 15.53 -23.16
CA ASP A 113 -23.65 14.78 -22.78
C ASP A 113 -24.25 15.33 -21.46
N GLU A 114 -25.53 15.09 -21.18
CA GLU A 114 -26.10 15.45 -19.87
C GLU A 114 -25.92 14.33 -18.83
N GLU A 115 -25.78 13.10 -19.31
CA GLU A 115 -25.64 11.89 -18.52
C GLU A 115 -24.46 11.05 -19.03
N VAL A 116 -23.84 10.25 -18.16
CA VAL A 116 -22.76 9.34 -18.53
C VAL A 116 -23.29 8.27 -19.49
N ASP A 117 -22.86 8.34 -20.74
CA ASP A 117 -23.01 7.25 -21.69
C ASP A 117 -21.86 6.25 -21.54
N PHE A 118 -22.13 5.11 -20.88
CA PHE A 118 -21.16 4.03 -20.70
C PHE A 118 -20.66 3.41 -22.01
N SER A 119 -21.40 3.58 -23.12
CA SER A 119 -20.95 3.14 -24.44
C SER A 119 -19.81 3.99 -25.00
N LYS A 120 -19.54 5.18 -24.44
CA LYS A 120 -18.39 6.05 -24.76
C LYS A 120 -17.16 5.79 -23.90
N LEU A 121 -17.29 4.89 -22.94
CA LEU A 121 -16.28 4.58 -21.94
C LEU A 121 -15.68 3.19 -22.13
N LYS A 122 -14.50 3.02 -21.54
CA LYS A 122 -13.91 1.71 -21.24
C LYS A 122 -13.62 1.64 -19.75
N ALA A 123 -14.37 0.82 -19.02
CA ALA A 123 -14.04 0.50 -17.63
C ALA A 123 -12.62 -0.08 -17.56
N ALA A 124 -11.80 0.49 -16.69
CA ALA A 124 -10.37 0.18 -16.63
C ALA A 124 -9.99 -0.52 -15.32
N GLY A 125 -10.43 -0.02 -14.17
CA GLY A 125 -10.13 -0.66 -12.88
C GLY A 125 -10.24 0.31 -11.71
N ILE A 126 -9.39 0.10 -10.70
CA ILE A 126 -9.30 0.92 -9.50
C ILE A 126 -7.95 1.63 -9.47
N VAL A 127 -7.96 2.92 -9.15
CA VAL A 127 -6.75 3.73 -9.01
C VAL A 127 -6.73 4.47 -7.68
N LEU A 128 -5.53 4.84 -7.24
CA LEU A 128 -5.32 5.66 -6.07
C LEU A 128 -5.12 7.11 -6.50
N VAL A 129 -5.86 8.01 -5.84
CA VAL A 129 -5.77 9.45 -6.13
C VAL A 129 -5.42 10.27 -4.89
N ASP A 130 -4.63 11.31 -5.13
CA ASP A 130 -4.26 12.33 -4.15
C ASP A 130 -4.91 13.68 -4.54
N ASP A 131 -5.11 14.54 -3.55
CA ASP A 131 -5.56 15.92 -3.79
C ASP A 131 -4.50 16.68 -4.59
N TRP A 132 -4.96 17.43 -5.59
CA TRP A 132 -4.10 18.24 -6.44
C TRP A 132 -3.55 19.43 -5.65
N GLN A 133 -2.23 19.55 -5.56
CA GLN A 133 -1.57 20.73 -5.00
C GLN A 133 -1.28 21.71 -6.14
N ASP A 134 -2.02 22.82 -6.20
CA ASP A 134 -1.72 23.89 -7.15
C ASP A 134 -0.36 24.50 -6.77
N GLU A 135 0.68 24.17 -7.54
CA GLU A 135 1.97 24.84 -7.45
C GLU A 135 1.89 26.22 -8.15
N ALA A 136 1.31 27.22 -7.45
CA ALA A 136 1.75 28.63 -7.43
C ALA A 136 0.70 29.61 -6.85
N ALA A 137 0.85 29.94 -5.56
CA ALA A 137 0.99 31.33 -5.15
C ALA A 137 2.18 31.38 -4.18
N PRO A 138 3.29 32.07 -4.51
CA PRO A 138 4.36 32.29 -3.55
C PRO A 138 3.86 33.31 -2.53
N GLU A 139 3.30 32.85 -1.41
CA GLU A 139 3.08 33.74 -0.27
C GLU A 139 4.43 34.14 0.36
N PRO A 140 4.54 35.40 0.82
CA PRO A 140 5.81 36.00 1.18
C PRO A 140 6.44 35.28 2.36
N SER A 141 7.77 35.17 2.28
CA SER A 141 8.65 34.61 3.29
C SER A 141 8.39 35.18 4.68
N HIS A 142 7.66 34.43 5.49
CA HIS A 142 7.82 34.46 6.94
C HIS A 142 8.34 33.11 7.40
N ARG A 143 9.63 33.12 7.75
CA ARG A 143 10.32 32.06 8.50
C ARG A 143 9.44 31.60 9.67
N ASP A 144 9.31 30.28 9.82
CA ASP A 144 9.58 29.69 11.13
C ASP A 144 10.33 28.38 10.98
N THR A 145 11.59 28.44 11.40
CA THR A 145 12.52 27.33 11.52
C THR A 145 12.09 26.44 12.68
N THR A 146 11.15 25.53 12.47
CA THR A 146 10.81 24.49 13.46
C THR A 146 10.21 23.26 12.79
N SER A 147 10.97 22.58 11.92
CA SER A 147 10.58 21.24 11.43
C SER A 147 11.79 20.35 11.12
N GLU A 148 12.95 20.92 10.79
CA GLU A 148 14.19 20.16 10.56
C GLU A 148 14.74 19.49 11.83
N GLU A 149 14.50 20.04 13.02
CA GLU A 149 14.98 19.44 14.28
C GLU A 149 14.26 18.12 14.64
N SER A 150 13.07 17.85 14.06
CA SER A 150 12.33 16.61 14.35
C SER A 150 12.77 15.43 13.48
N SER A 151 13.16 15.68 12.23
CA SER A 151 13.56 14.63 11.28
C SER A 151 14.97 14.11 11.59
N GLU A 152 15.89 15.01 11.99
CA GLU A 152 17.24 14.62 12.38
C GLU A 152 17.26 13.83 13.72
N LYS A 153 16.32 14.12 14.62
CA LYS A 153 16.18 13.39 15.90
C LYS A 153 15.58 11.99 15.70
N VAL A 154 14.69 11.81 14.72
CA VAL A 154 14.11 10.51 14.35
C VAL A 154 15.11 9.64 13.57
N GLU A 155 15.93 10.23 12.68
CA GLU A 155 16.98 9.47 11.99
C GLU A 155 18.08 9.01 12.95
N ARG A 156 18.48 9.85 13.92
CA ARG A 156 19.43 9.45 14.98
C ARG A 156 18.87 8.37 15.92
N ALA A 157 17.58 8.40 16.24
CA ALA A 157 16.93 7.34 17.02
C ALA A 157 16.83 6.01 16.25
N THR A 158 16.68 6.08 14.92
CA THR A 158 16.58 4.90 14.06
C THR A 158 17.94 4.23 13.86
N ARG A 159 19.04 5.00 13.69
CA ARG A 159 20.40 4.44 13.59
C ARG A 159 20.91 3.81 14.89
N ALA A 160 20.45 4.28 16.06
CA ALA A 160 20.82 3.71 17.36
C ALA A 160 20.21 2.31 17.62
N THR A 161 19.13 1.95 16.91
CA THR A 161 18.41 0.68 17.16
C THR A 161 18.73 -0.41 16.14
N VAL A 162 19.13 -0.04 14.91
CA VAL A 162 19.41 -0.99 13.83
C VAL A 162 20.82 -1.60 13.91
N LEU A 163 21.79 -0.85 14.43
CA LEU A 163 23.18 -1.33 14.59
C LEU A 163 23.32 -2.60 15.44
N PRO A 164 22.70 -2.74 16.63
CA PRO A 164 22.83 -3.97 17.43
C PRO A 164 22.16 -5.18 16.78
N LEU A 165 21.11 -4.97 15.96
CA LEU A 165 20.38 -6.06 15.30
C LEU A 165 21.20 -6.69 14.15
N VAL A 166 21.90 -5.86 13.37
CA VAL A 166 22.78 -6.33 12.28
C VAL A 166 23.99 -7.07 12.85
N VAL A 167 24.54 -6.62 13.98
CA VAL A 167 25.64 -7.31 14.67
C VAL A 167 25.18 -8.65 15.27
N LEU A 168 23.97 -8.71 15.86
CA LEU A 168 23.43 -9.95 16.41
C LEU A 168 23.08 -10.98 15.34
N LEU A 169 22.46 -10.56 14.23
CA LEU A 169 22.14 -11.46 13.11
C LEU A 169 23.39 -11.91 12.35
N GLY A 170 24.36 -11.01 12.15
CA GLY A 170 25.64 -11.35 11.56
C GLY A 170 26.43 -12.34 12.42
N GLY A 171 26.51 -12.11 13.73
CA GLY A 171 27.17 -13.03 14.67
C GLY A 171 26.51 -14.40 14.73
N TRP A 172 25.17 -14.45 14.68
CA TRP A 172 24.44 -15.71 14.63
C TRP A 172 24.69 -16.49 13.33
N LEU A 173 24.67 -15.81 12.17
CA LEU A 173 24.91 -16.46 10.88
C LEU A 173 26.33 -17.03 10.79
N VAL A 174 27.33 -16.29 11.31
CA VAL A 174 28.72 -16.75 11.40
C VAL A 174 28.82 -17.97 12.32
N ALA A 175 28.17 -17.97 13.49
CA ALA A 175 28.16 -19.11 14.40
C ALA A 175 27.48 -20.35 13.80
N VAL A 176 26.40 -20.19 13.04
CA VAL A 176 25.71 -21.30 12.35
C VAL A 176 26.57 -21.87 11.21
N LEU A 177 27.25 -21.01 10.46
CA LEU A 177 28.10 -21.43 9.36
C LEU A 177 29.40 -22.11 9.84
N LEU A 178 30.05 -21.57 10.87
CA LEU A 178 31.24 -22.21 11.48
C LEU A 178 30.88 -23.43 12.32
N GLY A 179 29.71 -23.47 12.96
CA GLY A 179 29.22 -24.62 13.70
C GLY A 179 28.96 -25.86 12.83
N ARG A 180 28.68 -25.66 11.53
CA ARG A 180 28.56 -26.76 10.56
C ARG A 180 29.91 -27.36 10.12
N ALA A 181 31.02 -26.66 10.35
CA ALA A 181 32.36 -27.10 9.96
C ALA A 181 33.11 -27.87 11.08
N SER A 182 32.60 -27.84 12.31
CA SER A 182 33.26 -28.46 13.46
C SER A 182 32.45 -29.66 13.97
N ASN A 183 32.88 -30.86 13.59
CA ASN A 183 32.44 -32.11 14.21
C ASN A 183 33.06 -32.25 15.61
N TYR A 184 32.57 -31.49 16.60
CA TYR A 184 32.91 -31.73 18.00
C TYR A 184 31.68 -31.61 18.91
N ALA A 185 31.49 -32.68 19.69
CA ALA A 185 30.33 -33.07 20.48
C ALA A 185 30.06 -32.19 21.72
N LEU A 186 29.91 -30.88 21.54
CA LEU A 186 29.67 -29.93 22.64
C LEU A 186 28.52 -28.94 22.39
N SER A 187 27.64 -29.21 21.41
CA SER A 187 26.56 -28.31 21.00
C SER A 187 25.16 -28.64 21.54
N ALA A 188 25.01 -29.66 22.39
CA ALA A 188 23.69 -30.01 22.92
C ALA A 188 23.22 -29.10 24.06
N THR A 189 24.12 -28.40 24.76
CA THR A 189 23.75 -27.63 25.98
C THR A 189 23.49 -26.14 25.70
N ILE A 190 24.01 -25.57 24.61
CA ILE A 190 23.87 -24.12 24.33
C ILE A 190 22.61 -23.79 23.50
N ALA A 191 21.98 -24.79 22.87
CA ALA A 191 20.73 -24.59 22.13
C ALA A 191 19.49 -24.33 23.01
N PHE A 192 19.57 -24.57 24.34
CA PHE A 192 18.40 -24.58 25.21
C PHE A 192 18.06 -23.25 25.91
N PHE A 193 18.91 -22.22 25.78
CA PHE A 193 18.70 -20.93 26.46
C PHE A 193 18.47 -19.75 25.51
N THR A 194 18.29 -20.02 24.21
CA THR A 194 17.87 -18.98 23.26
C THR A 194 16.35 -18.88 23.32
N PRO A 195 15.74 -17.78 23.82
CA PRO A 195 14.30 -17.62 23.71
C PRO A 195 13.92 -17.77 22.24
N PRO A 196 12.86 -18.54 21.92
CA PRO A 196 12.51 -18.81 20.53
C PRO A 196 12.35 -17.48 19.81
N ALA A 197 13.05 -17.31 18.70
CA ALA A 197 13.10 -16.06 17.93
C ALA A 197 11.70 -15.53 17.54
N THR A 198 10.68 -16.40 17.60
CA THR A 198 9.26 -16.10 17.43
C THR A 198 8.68 -15.19 18.52
N VAL A 199 9.19 -15.25 19.76
CA VAL A 199 8.75 -14.35 20.85
C VAL A 199 9.33 -12.95 20.62
N LEU A 200 10.61 -12.84 20.29
CA LEU A 200 11.26 -11.55 20.02
C LEU A 200 10.69 -10.86 18.76
N SER A 201 10.33 -11.60 17.72
CA SER A 201 9.73 -11.03 16.50
C SER A 201 8.31 -10.48 16.72
N SER A 202 7.59 -10.96 17.75
CA SER A 202 6.24 -10.49 18.10
C SER A 202 6.21 -9.21 18.95
N ILE A 203 7.33 -8.84 19.59
CA ILE A 203 7.41 -7.66 20.47
C ILE A 203 7.40 -6.36 19.64
N VAL A 204 8.08 -6.34 18.49
CA VAL A 204 8.16 -5.16 17.61
C VAL A 204 6.78 -4.71 17.08
N PRO A 205 5.93 -5.60 16.51
CA PRO A 205 4.58 -5.20 16.08
C PRO A 205 3.68 -4.79 17.25
N LEU A 206 3.83 -5.40 18.43
CA LEU A 206 3.10 -5.01 19.63
C LEU A 206 3.45 -3.58 20.07
N LEU A 207 4.75 -3.22 20.09
CA LEU A 207 5.22 -1.88 20.43
C LEU A 207 4.75 -0.84 19.40
N ARG A 208 4.78 -1.17 18.10
CA ARG A 208 4.22 -0.30 17.04
C ARG A 208 2.72 -0.08 17.21
N ALA A 209 1.95 -1.12 17.51
CA ALA A 209 0.51 -1.00 17.75
C ALA A 209 0.19 -0.14 18.99
N LEU A 210 1.00 -0.25 20.06
CA LEU A 210 0.87 0.57 21.26
C LEU A 210 1.23 2.05 21.01
N ALA A 211 2.25 2.33 20.19
CA ALA A 211 2.61 3.69 19.79
C ALA A 211 1.49 4.32 18.94
N ALA A 212 0.94 3.57 17.97
CA ALA A 212 -0.15 4.03 17.11
C ALA A 212 -1.44 4.36 17.89
N ARG A 213 -1.67 3.71 19.05
CA ARG A 213 -2.84 3.95 19.90
C ARG A 213 -2.93 5.40 20.40
N LYS A 214 -1.80 6.09 20.65
CA LYS A 214 -1.79 7.48 21.11
C LYS A 214 -2.17 8.49 20.02
N HIS A 215 -2.05 8.11 18.74
CA HIS A 215 -2.26 8.99 17.60
C HIS A 215 -3.58 8.72 16.85
N ALA A 216 -4.31 7.65 17.19
CA ALA A 216 -5.57 7.31 16.53
C ALA A 216 -6.72 8.25 16.96
N THR A 217 -7.13 9.15 16.07
CA THR A 217 -8.22 10.10 16.31
C THR A 217 -9.58 9.56 15.86
N SER A 218 -9.61 8.77 14.78
CA SER A 218 -10.84 8.25 14.17
C SER A 218 -11.34 6.92 14.77
N ARG A 219 -12.65 6.64 14.63
CA ARG A 219 -13.26 5.38 15.13
C ARG A 219 -12.77 4.16 14.35
N ALA A 220 -12.49 4.31 13.05
CA ALA A 220 -11.97 3.25 12.20
C ALA A 220 -10.52 2.88 12.53
N GLU A 221 -9.65 3.87 12.80
CA GLU A 221 -8.27 3.62 13.25
C GLU A 221 -8.23 2.97 14.63
N LYS A 222 -9.09 3.41 15.56
CA LYS A 222 -9.24 2.77 16.87
C LYS A 222 -9.63 1.30 16.76
N TRP A 223 -10.44 0.94 15.74
CA TRP A 223 -10.78 -0.46 15.49
C TRP A 223 -9.58 -1.24 14.94
N LYS A 224 -8.87 -0.73 13.94
CA LYS A 224 -7.65 -1.35 13.38
C LYS A 224 -6.57 -1.60 14.45
N VAL A 225 -6.33 -0.61 15.32
CA VAL A 225 -5.36 -0.74 16.43
C VAL A 225 -5.79 -1.82 17.41
N ARG A 226 -7.09 -1.91 17.73
CA ARG A 226 -7.62 -2.96 18.63
C ARG A 226 -7.44 -4.36 18.05
N THR A 227 -7.71 -4.55 16.76
CA THR A 227 -7.56 -5.85 16.10
C THR A 227 -6.09 -6.29 16.05
N ALA A 228 -5.17 -5.37 15.70
CA ALA A 228 -3.73 -5.65 15.68
C ALA A 228 -3.16 -6.02 17.07
N LEU A 229 -3.68 -5.38 18.12
CA LEU A 229 -3.28 -5.65 19.50
C LEU A 229 -3.83 -6.99 19.99
N ALA A 230 -5.07 -7.35 19.62
CA ALA A 230 -5.67 -8.64 19.91
C ALA A 230 -4.92 -9.80 19.23
N VAL A 231 -4.56 -9.65 17.95
CA VAL A 231 -3.79 -10.67 17.20
C VAL A 231 -2.39 -10.84 17.80
N SER A 232 -1.68 -9.74 18.08
CA SER A 232 -0.35 -9.80 18.71
C SER A 232 -0.41 -10.49 20.09
N LEU A 233 -1.44 -10.18 20.89
CA LEU A 233 -1.63 -10.80 22.20
C LEU A 233 -1.98 -12.30 22.08
N ALA A 234 -2.82 -12.68 21.13
CA ALA A 234 -3.18 -14.08 20.87
C ALA A 234 -1.95 -14.91 20.44
N ILE A 235 -1.07 -14.35 19.63
CA ILE A 235 0.20 -15.01 19.24
C ILE A 235 1.11 -15.17 20.46
N LEU A 236 1.18 -14.17 21.34
CA LEU A 236 2.03 -14.21 22.54
C LEU A 236 1.53 -15.24 23.56
N VAL A 237 0.21 -15.31 23.78
CA VAL A 237 -0.42 -16.32 24.65
C VAL A 237 -0.35 -17.72 24.04
N GLY A 238 -0.64 -17.85 22.74
CA GLY A 238 -0.59 -19.13 22.03
C GLY A 238 0.83 -19.70 21.92
N GLY A 239 1.82 -18.85 21.63
CA GLY A 239 3.24 -19.22 21.62
C GLY A 239 3.74 -19.64 23.01
N GLY A 240 3.27 -18.96 24.06
CA GLY A 240 3.56 -19.35 25.44
C GLY A 240 2.98 -20.72 25.81
N ALA A 241 1.71 -20.97 25.49
CA ALA A 241 1.06 -22.25 25.75
C ALA A 241 1.74 -23.41 24.99
N PHE A 242 2.16 -23.17 23.75
CA PHE A 242 2.92 -24.15 22.96
C PHE A 242 4.28 -24.48 23.58
N CYS A 243 5.00 -23.47 24.10
CA CYS A 243 6.28 -23.71 24.80
C CYS A 243 6.11 -24.55 26.06
N VAL A 244 5.06 -24.30 26.86
CA VAL A 244 4.76 -25.09 28.06
C VAL A 244 4.43 -26.54 27.70
N PHE A 245 3.66 -26.76 26.63
CA PHE A 245 3.33 -28.10 26.14
C PHE A 245 4.58 -28.87 25.68
N VAL A 246 5.45 -28.24 24.87
CA VAL A 246 6.70 -28.85 24.40
C VAL A 246 7.62 -29.18 25.58
N MET A 247 7.74 -28.28 26.56
CA MET A 247 8.48 -28.56 27.81
C MET A 247 7.90 -29.75 28.57
N GLY A 248 6.58 -29.86 28.68
CA GLY A 248 5.92 -30.99 29.34
C GLY A 248 6.21 -32.33 28.64
N VAL A 249 6.14 -32.35 27.31
CA VAL A 249 6.49 -33.54 26.50
C VAL A 249 7.97 -33.89 26.65
N LEU A 250 8.86 -32.89 26.69
CA LEU A 250 10.29 -33.11 26.86
C LEU A 250 10.63 -33.71 28.23
N ILE A 251 10.00 -33.19 29.30
CA ILE A 251 10.18 -33.69 30.67
C ILE A 251 9.66 -35.13 30.78
N ALA A 252 8.51 -35.43 30.17
CA ALA A 252 7.96 -36.78 30.12
C ALA A 252 8.90 -37.75 29.39
N TRP A 253 9.45 -37.34 28.25
CA TRP A 253 10.41 -38.14 27.48
C TRP A 253 11.73 -38.36 28.23
N GLN A 254 12.24 -37.34 28.91
CA GLN A 254 13.48 -37.44 29.70
C GLN A 254 13.31 -38.37 30.91
N ASN A 255 12.14 -38.37 31.55
CA ASN A 255 11.82 -39.31 32.63
C ASN A 255 11.70 -40.75 32.14
N ASP A 256 11.23 -40.98 30.91
CA ASP A 256 11.12 -42.33 30.34
C ASP A 256 12.51 -42.92 30.05
N LEU A 257 13.42 -42.11 29.49
CA LEU A 257 14.82 -42.47 29.27
C LEU A 257 15.59 -42.82 30.55
N VAL A 258 15.31 -42.11 31.65
CA VAL A 258 15.97 -42.36 32.94
C VAL A 258 15.41 -43.61 33.63
N ASN A 259 14.12 -43.92 33.44
CA ASN A 259 13.46 -45.05 34.08
C ASN A 259 13.55 -46.37 33.28
N GLY A 260 14.18 -46.35 32.09
CA GLY A 260 14.55 -47.55 31.33
C GLY A 260 13.37 -48.44 30.93
N ARG A 261 12.29 -47.83 30.42
CA ARG A 261 11.21 -48.55 29.73
C ARG A 261 11.33 -48.42 28.22
#